data_AF-A0A0U5FTD4-F1
#
_entry.id   AF-A0A0U5FTD4-F1
#
_cell.length_a   1.000
_cell.length_b   1.000
_cell.length_c   1.000
_cell.angle_alpha   90.00
_cell.angle_beta   90.00
_cell.angle_gamma   90.00
#
_symmetry.space_group_name_H-M   'P 1'
#
loop_
_entity.id
_entity.type
_entity.pdbx_description
1 polymer ?
#
loop_
_entity_poly.entity_id
_entity_poly.type
_entity_poly.pdbx_seq_one_letter_code
_entity_poly.pdbx_strand_id
1 'polypeptide(L)'
;MGTSFSTANRFPRQGSSCPVSIMYTTTTDEAAVFNFVDSVATDADVRAFIAAGGADSATIVEIEKLYPKDLGLPTAWAPTEKETAARGTQWKQSIAFHTNVVETCSHRRTVDAWKAAGGTAHAARNSILAPDSAPRLGSHHSVELDYVFSNVDAGGNRALQNLAKLMSLVWASFVVHLDPNMHRVPGVPLLASLERFRSGWHLGTKLCLQHEWSYVEAGDYRLEQTRYLNSIVQSQMYN
;
A
#
# COMPACT_ATOMS: atom_id res chain seq x y z
N MET A 1 2.04 36.45 -4.50
CA MET A 1 0.74 36.03 -3.96
C MET A 1 0.84 34.54 -3.66
N GLY A 2 1.03 34.19 -2.39
CA GLY A 2 1.22 32.81 -1.96
C GLY A 2 -0.13 32.14 -1.70
N THR A 3 -0.43 31.07 -2.42
CA THR A 3 -1.51 30.15 -2.08
C THR A 3 -0.95 29.07 -1.16
N SER A 4 -1.34 29.11 0.12
CA SER A 4 -1.02 28.04 1.07
C SER A 4 -1.91 26.83 0.79
N PHE A 5 -1.29 25.68 0.54
CA PHE A 5 -1.95 24.37 0.55
C PHE A 5 -2.08 23.87 2.00
N SER A 6 -2.81 24.57 2.86
CA SER A 6 -2.83 24.26 4.32
C SER A 6 -4.06 23.46 4.80
N THR A 7 -4.91 22.92 3.92
CA THR A 7 -6.17 22.28 4.34
C THR A 7 -6.35 20.82 3.94
N ALA A 8 -5.45 20.22 3.17
CA ALA A 8 -5.65 18.87 2.61
C ALA A 8 -5.44 17.70 3.60
N ASN A 9 -4.76 17.89 4.74
CA ASN A 9 -4.35 16.80 5.64
C ASN A 9 -5.20 16.62 6.93
N ARG A 10 -6.38 17.24 7.01
CA ARG A 10 -7.31 16.97 8.12
C ARG A 10 -8.18 15.74 7.79
N PHE A 11 -7.71 14.58 8.25
CA PHE A 11 -8.56 13.39 8.34
C PHE A 11 -9.86 13.70 9.11
N PRO A 12 -10.98 13.02 8.81
CA PRO A 12 -12.24 13.23 9.50
C PRO A 12 -12.01 13.18 11.01
N ARG A 13 -12.44 14.22 11.73
CA ARG A 13 -12.49 14.17 13.20
C ARG A 13 -13.42 13.03 13.60
N GLN A 14 -13.17 12.42 14.75
CA GLN A 14 -14.04 11.41 15.33
C GLN A 14 -15.51 11.90 15.26
N GLY A 15 -16.38 11.16 14.55
CA GLY A 15 -17.79 11.52 14.32
C GLY A 15 -18.12 12.29 13.03
N SER A 16 -17.17 12.51 12.11
CA SER A 16 -17.42 13.20 10.82
C SER A 16 -17.34 12.30 9.57
N SER A 17 -17.17 10.98 9.73
CA SER A 17 -17.27 10.03 8.62
C SER A 17 -18.73 9.69 8.33
N CYS A 18 -19.08 9.73 7.04
CA CYS A 18 -20.36 9.23 6.56
C CYS A 18 -20.40 7.70 6.77
N PRO A 19 -21.44 7.11 7.37
CA PRO A 19 -21.49 5.69 7.70
C PRO A 19 -21.79 4.81 6.48
N VAL A 20 -21.07 5.03 5.38
CA VAL A 20 -21.12 4.18 4.18
C VAL A 20 -20.10 3.06 4.30
N SER A 21 -20.37 1.91 3.70
CA SER A 21 -19.33 0.89 3.55
C SER A 21 -18.21 1.41 2.66
N ILE A 22 -16.96 1.11 3.01
CA ILE A 22 -15.80 1.38 2.15
C ILE A 22 -15.05 0.10 1.82
N MET A 23 -14.44 0.09 0.64
CA MET A 23 -13.39 -0.85 0.28
C MET A 23 -12.16 -0.04 -0.13
N TYR A 24 -11.04 -0.30 0.52
CA TYR A 24 -9.78 0.38 0.24
C TYR A 24 -8.69 -0.67 0.00
N THR A 25 -8.10 -0.64 -1.19
CA THR A 25 -6.98 -1.50 -1.59
C THR A 25 -5.71 -0.67 -1.77
N THR A 26 -4.56 -1.26 -1.46
CA THR A 26 -3.25 -0.72 -1.85
C THR A 26 -2.49 -1.77 -2.64
N THR A 27 -1.54 -1.37 -3.46
CA THR A 27 -0.53 -2.25 -4.04
C THR A 27 0.65 -2.42 -3.08
N THR A 28 1.49 -3.42 -3.31
CA THR A 28 2.60 -3.75 -2.39
C THR A 28 3.78 -2.81 -2.55
N ASP A 29 4.01 -2.33 -3.77
CA ASP A 29 5.19 -1.56 -4.18
C ASP A 29 4.78 -0.19 -4.74
N GLU A 30 3.76 0.44 -4.12
CA GLU A 30 3.12 1.69 -4.55
C GLU A 30 4.11 2.72 -5.10
N ALA A 31 5.20 2.99 -4.37
CA ALA A 31 6.12 4.04 -4.75
C ALA A 31 7.10 3.69 -5.89
N ALA A 32 7.17 2.44 -6.33
CA ALA A 32 8.20 1.99 -7.26
C ALA A 32 8.10 2.61 -8.67
N VAL A 33 6.91 3.08 -9.07
CA VAL A 33 6.69 3.75 -10.36
C VAL A 33 6.97 5.25 -10.29
N PHE A 34 6.85 5.85 -9.11
CA PHE A 34 7.11 7.27 -8.94
C PHE A 34 8.62 7.48 -8.89
N ASN A 35 9.17 8.04 -9.96
CA ASN A 35 10.60 8.36 -10.08
C ASN A 35 10.99 9.55 -9.18
N PHE A 36 10.70 9.48 -7.88
CA PHE A 36 11.00 10.53 -6.91
C PHE A 36 12.50 10.71 -6.71
N VAL A 37 13.27 9.64 -6.92
CA VAL A 37 14.73 9.61 -6.87
C VAL A 37 15.25 8.66 -7.94
N ASP A 38 16.17 9.17 -8.76
CA ASP A 38 16.79 8.37 -9.82
C ASP A 38 17.79 7.37 -9.24
N SER A 39 18.57 7.79 -8.24
CA SER A 39 19.57 6.97 -7.55
C SER A 39 19.67 7.30 -6.06
N VAL A 40 19.82 6.28 -5.22
CA VAL A 40 20.08 6.38 -3.78
C VAL A 40 21.14 5.34 -3.42
N ALA A 41 22.39 5.78 -3.21
CA ALA A 41 23.52 4.87 -3.00
C ALA A 41 24.06 4.93 -1.57
N THR A 42 23.96 6.08 -0.92
CA THR A 42 24.57 6.35 0.38
C THR A 42 23.52 6.60 1.46
N ASP A 43 23.91 6.43 2.72
CA ASP A 43 23.03 6.74 3.84
C ASP A 43 22.69 8.25 3.84
N ALA A 44 23.62 9.09 3.35
CA ALA A 44 23.35 10.52 3.16
C ALA A 44 22.24 10.78 2.12
N ASP A 45 22.19 9.99 1.05
CA ASP A 45 21.11 10.08 0.05
C ASP A 45 19.76 9.69 0.67
N VAL A 46 19.73 8.63 1.49
CA VAL A 46 18.53 8.21 2.22
C VAL A 46 18.06 9.32 3.17
N ARG A 47 18.96 9.91 3.96
CA ARG A 47 18.63 11.02 4.85
C ARG A 47 18.12 12.24 4.10
N ALA A 48 18.76 12.60 2.99
CA ALA A 48 18.34 13.71 2.15
C ALA A 48 16.94 13.45 1.55
N PHE A 49 16.67 12.22 1.14
CA PHE A 49 15.36 11.83 0.63
C PHE A 49 14.26 11.90 1.71
N ILE A 50 14.54 11.43 2.92
CA ILE A 50 13.61 11.53 4.06
C ILE A 50 13.39 13.01 4.45
N ALA A 51 14.47 13.80 4.50
CA ALA A 51 14.43 15.22 4.81
C ALA A 51 13.61 16.03 3.79
N ALA A 52 13.63 15.64 2.52
CA ALA A 52 12.82 16.28 1.48
C ALA A 52 11.30 16.15 1.75
N GLY A 53 10.89 15.18 2.56
CA GLY A 53 9.52 15.05 3.06
C GLY A 53 9.18 15.97 4.24
N GLY A 54 10.14 16.72 4.79
CA GLY A 54 9.96 17.65 5.91
C GLY A 54 10.47 17.16 7.27
N ALA A 55 11.00 15.93 7.35
CA ALA A 55 11.52 15.35 8.58
C ALA A 55 12.70 16.14 9.16
N ASP A 56 12.68 16.36 10.48
CA ASP A 56 13.83 16.87 11.22
C ASP A 56 14.90 15.79 11.45
N SER A 57 16.06 16.18 11.99
CA SER A 57 17.19 15.26 12.22
C SER A 57 16.86 14.11 13.17
N ALA A 58 16.03 14.32 14.19
CA ALA A 58 15.66 13.26 15.13
C ALA A 58 14.72 12.24 14.46
N THR A 59 13.78 12.74 13.67
CA THR A 59 12.84 11.93 12.91
C THR A 59 13.52 11.13 11.82
N ILE A 60 14.51 11.71 11.12
CA ILE A 60 15.33 10.99 10.14
C ILE A 60 16.02 9.79 10.78
N VAL A 61 16.66 9.97 11.94
CA VAL A 61 17.36 8.88 12.66
C VAL A 61 16.40 7.75 13.02
N GLU A 62 15.16 8.07 13.42
CA GLU A 62 14.18 7.05 13.75
C GLU A 62 13.65 6.32 12.51
N ILE A 63 13.43 7.03 11.41
CA ILE A 63 13.05 6.41 10.12
C ILE A 63 14.15 5.48 9.63
N GLU A 64 15.43 5.86 9.73
CA GLU A 64 16.54 5.00 9.32
C GLU A 64 16.56 3.66 10.08
N LYS A 65 16.24 3.66 11.38
CA LYS A 65 16.13 2.41 12.17
C LYS A 65 14.97 1.53 11.72
N LEU A 66 13.84 2.15 11.40
CA LEU A 66 12.60 1.46 11.01
C LEU A 66 12.68 0.88 9.59
N TYR A 67 13.59 1.40 8.75
CA TYR A 67 13.77 1.00 7.36
C TYR A 67 15.19 0.52 7.08
N PRO A 68 15.60 -0.65 7.59
CA PRO A 68 16.88 -1.24 7.20
C PRO A 68 16.89 -1.68 5.71
N LYS A 69 18.09 -1.87 5.14
CA LYS A 69 18.28 -2.15 3.70
C LYS A 69 17.58 -3.43 3.22
N ASP A 70 17.48 -4.44 4.08
CA ASP A 70 16.84 -5.73 3.83
C ASP A 70 15.31 -5.65 3.78
N LEU A 71 14.71 -4.56 4.29
CA LEU A 71 13.27 -4.28 4.24
C LEU A 71 12.84 -3.61 2.91
N GLY A 72 13.75 -3.54 1.93
CA GLY A 72 13.55 -2.86 0.66
C GLY A 72 12.50 -3.49 -0.28
N LEU A 73 11.89 -2.66 -1.10
CA LEU A 73 10.90 -3.04 -2.12
C LEU A 73 11.39 -2.72 -3.55
N PRO A 74 10.92 -3.42 -4.59
CA PRO A 74 10.13 -4.64 -4.53
C PRO A 74 10.90 -5.86 -4.05
N THR A 75 10.29 -6.71 -3.23
CA THR A 75 10.98 -7.89 -2.66
C THR A 75 11.44 -8.88 -3.73
N ALA A 76 10.61 -9.12 -4.75
CA ALA A 76 10.89 -10.08 -5.82
C ALA A 76 11.98 -9.62 -6.81
N TRP A 77 12.35 -8.33 -6.81
CA TRP A 77 13.37 -7.81 -7.71
C TRP A 77 14.77 -7.95 -7.10
N ALA A 78 15.62 -8.72 -7.78
CA ALA A 78 17.04 -8.81 -7.52
C ALA A 78 17.79 -7.99 -8.59
N PRO A 79 18.29 -6.78 -8.28
CA PRO A 79 18.96 -5.93 -9.26
C PRO A 79 20.28 -6.53 -9.72
N THR A 80 20.56 -6.42 -11.02
CA THR A 80 21.89 -6.67 -11.58
C THR A 80 22.90 -5.63 -11.12
N GLU A 81 24.20 -5.86 -11.35
CA GLU A 81 25.24 -4.85 -11.08
C GLU A 81 24.99 -3.54 -11.84
N LYS A 82 24.56 -3.63 -13.11
CA LYS A 82 24.22 -2.47 -13.93
C LYS A 82 23.04 -1.68 -13.36
N GLU A 83 21.99 -2.37 -12.93
CA GLU A 83 20.83 -1.72 -12.31
C GLU A 83 21.19 -1.11 -10.95
N THR A 84 22.03 -1.80 -10.17
CA THR A 84 22.55 -1.30 -8.89
C THR A 84 23.39 -0.04 -9.11
N ALA A 85 24.23 0.00 -10.15
CA ALA A 85 25.00 1.18 -10.50
C ALA A 85 24.10 2.36 -10.93
N ALA A 86 22.99 2.06 -11.62
CA ALA A 86 22.05 3.08 -12.08
C ALA A 86 21.16 3.65 -10.97
N ARG A 87 20.71 2.80 -10.02
CA ARG A 87 19.74 3.15 -8.98
C ARG A 87 20.34 3.34 -7.60
N GLY A 88 21.54 2.85 -7.36
CA GLY A 88 22.16 2.86 -6.05
C GLY A 88 21.66 1.72 -5.15
N THR A 89 22.51 1.36 -4.18
CA THR A 89 22.32 0.19 -3.30
C THR A 89 21.20 0.36 -2.26
N GLN A 90 20.71 1.59 -2.05
CA GLN A 90 19.68 1.92 -1.05
C GLN A 90 18.36 2.37 -1.70
N TRP A 91 18.25 2.23 -3.01
CA TRP A 91 17.03 2.55 -3.74
C TRP A 91 15.83 1.78 -3.21
N LYS A 92 15.97 0.45 -3.05
CA LYS A 92 14.89 -0.41 -2.56
C LYS A 92 14.40 -0.01 -1.16
N GLN A 93 15.31 0.39 -0.28
CA GLN A 93 14.99 0.91 1.05
C GLN A 93 14.17 2.20 0.97
N SER A 94 14.56 3.10 0.07
CA SER A 94 13.85 4.36 -0.17
C SER A 94 12.45 4.14 -0.74
N ILE A 95 12.28 3.18 -1.65
CA ILE A 95 10.95 2.76 -2.14
C ILE A 95 10.11 2.19 -1.00
N ALA A 96 10.67 1.35 -0.13
CA ALA A 96 9.94 0.81 1.01
C ALA A 96 9.43 1.89 1.96
N PHE A 97 10.27 2.90 2.25
CA PHE A 97 9.87 4.09 3.00
C PHE A 97 8.74 4.84 2.30
N HIS A 98 8.93 5.15 1.02
CA HIS A 98 7.98 6.02 0.31
C HIS A 98 6.64 5.33 0.03
N THR A 99 6.62 4.03 -0.26
CA THR A 99 5.38 3.23 -0.38
C THR A 99 4.48 3.40 0.85
N ASN A 100 5.09 3.39 2.03
CA ASN A 100 4.34 3.58 3.26
C ASN A 100 3.80 4.99 3.41
N VAL A 101 4.61 5.98 3.06
CA VAL A 101 4.24 7.38 3.13
C VAL A 101 3.09 7.71 2.18
N VAL A 102 3.16 7.28 0.91
CA VAL A 102 2.17 7.65 -0.10
C VAL A 102 0.83 6.97 0.12
N GLU A 103 0.82 5.69 0.49
CA GLU A 103 -0.43 4.92 0.47
C GLU A 103 -0.64 3.98 1.68
N THR A 104 0.37 3.25 2.16
CA THR A 104 0.12 2.29 3.26
C THR A 104 -0.36 2.97 4.55
N CYS A 105 0.17 4.17 4.84
CA CYS A 105 -0.22 4.96 6.00
C CYS A 105 -1.65 5.50 5.88
N SER A 106 -1.99 6.15 4.75
CA SER A 106 -3.33 6.70 4.49
C SER A 106 -4.39 5.59 4.48
N HIS A 107 -4.07 4.43 3.89
CA HIS A 107 -4.90 3.23 3.92
C HIS A 107 -5.26 2.81 5.34
N ARG A 108 -4.25 2.58 6.18
CA ARG A 108 -4.44 2.13 7.57
C ARG A 108 -5.24 3.15 8.37
N ARG A 109 -4.89 4.44 8.27
CA ARG A 109 -5.62 5.52 8.95
C ARG A 109 -7.09 5.60 8.54
N THR A 110 -7.37 5.46 7.24
CA THR A 110 -8.74 5.52 6.72
C THR A 110 -9.57 4.36 7.23
N VAL A 111 -9.05 3.13 7.12
CA VAL A 111 -9.73 1.92 7.59
C VAL A 111 -9.98 1.96 9.10
N ASP A 112 -9.00 2.41 9.89
CA ASP A 112 -9.14 2.51 11.35
C ASP A 112 -10.14 3.60 11.75
N ALA A 113 -10.09 4.78 11.11
CA ALA A 113 -11.02 5.87 11.36
C ALA A 113 -12.46 5.49 11.01
N TRP A 114 -12.67 4.78 9.90
CA TRP A 114 -14.01 4.37 9.46
C TRP A 114 -14.69 3.46 10.49
N LYS A 115 -13.92 2.52 11.03
CA LYS A 115 -14.42 1.56 12.01
C LYS A 115 -14.58 2.16 13.40
N ALA A 116 -13.67 3.05 13.80
CA ALA A 116 -13.82 3.80 15.05
C ALA A 116 -15.12 4.62 15.07
N ALA A 117 -15.64 4.97 13.89
CA ALA A 117 -16.94 5.62 13.72
C ALA A 117 -18.13 4.66 13.54
N GLY A 118 -17.93 3.34 13.66
CA GLY A 118 -18.98 2.33 13.50
C GLY A 118 -19.32 1.97 12.05
N GLY A 119 -18.53 2.42 11.07
CA GLY A 119 -18.71 2.07 9.66
C GLY A 119 -18.10 0.71 9.29
N THR A 120 -18.56 0.15 8.18
CA THR A 120 -18.00 -1.07 7.57
C THR A 120 -16.81 -0.70 6.68
N ALA A 121 -15.67 -1.37 6.87
CA ALA A 121 -14.50 -1.18 6.03
C ALA A 121 -13.89 -2.53 5.62
N HIS A 122 -13.63 -2.69 4.33
CA HIS A 122 -12.92 -3.82 3.74
C HIS A 122 -11.55 -3.36 3.26
N ALA A 123 -10.54 -4.17 3.51
CA ALA A 123 -9.15 -3.85 3.22
C ALA A 123 -8.48 -4.98 2.43
N ALA A 124 -7.78 -4.62 1.37
CA ALA A 124 -6.96 -5.57 0.59
C ALA A 124 -5.59 -4.99 0.27
N ARG A 125 -4.63 -5.87 0.00
CA ARG A 125 -3.32 -5.56 -0.55
C ARG A 125 -3.15 -6.34 -1.85
N ASN A 126 -2.89 -5.63 -2.94
CA ASN A 126 -2.59 -6.19 -4.24
C ASN A 126 -1.10 -6.52 -4.29
N SER A 127 -0.78 -7.75 -4.67
CA SER A 127 0.59 -8.26 -4.85
C SER A 127 0.68 -8.89 -6.22
N ILE A 128 0.60 -8.03 -7.23
CA ILE A 128 0.48 -8.39 -8.64
C ILE A 128 1.81 -8.16 -9.33
N LEU A 129 2.30 -9.17 -10.04
CA LEU A 129 3.44 -9.02 -10.94
C LEU A 129 2.90 -9.05 -12.37
N ALA A 130 2.64 -7.88 -12.93
CA ALA A 130 2.13 -7.75 -14.30
C ALA A 130 3.24 -8.15 -15.30
N PRO A 131 2.95 -9.02 -16.30
CA PRO A 131 3.94 -9.51 -17.25
C PRO A 131 4.71 -8.42 -17.99
N ASP A 132 4.02 -7.32 -18.33
CA ASP A 132 4.59 -6.23 -19.12
C ASP A 132 5.26 -5.14 -18.26
N SER A 133 5.27 -5.31 -16.93
CA SER A 133 5.95 -4.39 -16.02
C SER A 133 7.40 -4.77 -15.82
N ALA A 134 8.28 -3.77 -15.82
CA ALA A 134 9.68 -3.99 -15.47
C ALA A 134 9.78 -4.59 -14.05
N PRO A 135 10.63 -5.61 -13.81
CA PRO A 135 10.71 -6.28 -12.50
C PRO A 135 10.91 -5.34 -11.32
N ARG A 136 11.65 -4.24 -11.52
CA ARG A 136 11.89 -3.18 -10.52
C ARG A 136 10.63 -2.48 -10.02
N LEU A 137 9.51 -2.60 -10.72
CA LEU A 137 8.24 -1.98 -10.35
C LEU A 137 7.46 -2.87 -9.38
N GLY A 138 7.63 -4.19 -9.44
CA GLY A 138 6.84 -5.12 -8.62
C GLY A 138 5.33 -4.89 -8.81
N SER A 139 4.59 -4.92 -7.70
CA SER A 139 3.19 -4.53 -7.66
C SER A 139 3.08 -3.03 -7.43
N HIS A 140 3.40 -2.25 -8.45
CA HIS A 140 3.43 -0.79 -8.40
C HIS A 140 2.03 -0.15 -8.43
N HIS A 141 1.98 1.16 -8.18
CA HIS A 141 0.76 1.96 -8.20
C HIS A 141 -0.07 1.76 -9.48
N SER A 142 -1.37 1.54 -9.31
CA SER A 142 -2.35 1.34 -10.40
C SER A 142 -2.17 0.07 -11.25
N VAL A 143 -1.23 -0.83 -10.93
CA VAL A 143 -1.03 -2.09 -11.66
C VAL A 143 -2.29 -2.98 -11.64
N GLU A 144 -3.14 -2.81 -10.64
CA GLU A 144 -4.37 -3.56 -10.46
C GLU A 144 -5.50 -3.15 -11.40
N LEU A 145 -5.45 -1.98 -12.04
CA LEU A 145 -6.59 -1.44 -12.79
C LEU A 145 -7.02 -2.38 -13.92
N ASP A 146 -6.09 -2.96 -14.66
CA ASP A 146 -6.41 -3.95 -15.70
C ASP A 146 -7.11 -5.19 -15.13
N TYR A 147 -6.79 -5.57 -13.89
CA TYR A 147 -7.42 -6.70 -13.21
C TYR A 147 -8.81 -6.34 -12.68
N VAL A 148 -9.01 -5.12 -12.17
CA VAL A 148 -10.32 -4.61 -11.73
C VAL A 148 -11.31 -4.57 -12.90
N PHE A 149 -10.87 -4.08 -14.06
CA PHE A 149 -11.71 -3.98 -15.26
C PHE A 149 -11.70 -5.24 -16.13
N SER A 150 -11.02 -6.30 -15.69
CA SER A 150 -10.86 -7.55 -16.45
C SER A 150 -10.31 -7.33 -17.88
N ASN A 151 -9.40 -6.37 -18.03
CA ASN A 151 -8.74 -5.96 -19.27
C ASN A 151 -7.31 -6.53 -19.41
N VAL A 152 -6.99 -7.59 -18.67
CA VAL A 152 -5.65 -8.20 -18.68
C VAL A 152 -5.40 -8.97 -19.98
N ASP A 153 -4.39 -8.56 -20.76
CA ASP A 153 -3.78 -9.44 -21.75
C ASP A 153 -2.86 -10.43 -21.04
N ALA A 154 -3.42 -11.58 -20.69
CA ALA A 154 -2.70 -12.59 -19.95
C ALA A 154 -1.78 -13.46 -20.83
N GLY A 155 -1.74 -13.29 -22.16
CA GLY A 155 -0.92 -14.14 -23.04
C GLY A 155 -1.17 -15.65 -22.86
N GLY A 156 -2.37 -16.04 -22.45
CA GLY A 156 -2.73 -17.43 -22.11
C GLY A 156 -2.42 -17.87 -20.67
N ASN A 157 -1.86 -17.00 -19.82
CA ASN A 157 -1.63 -17.29 -18.40
C ASN A 157 -2.95 -17.35 -17.62
N ARG A 158 -3.42 -18.57 -17.36
CA ARG A 158 -4.68 -18.82 -16.63
C ARG A 158 -4.69 -18.24 -15.22
N ALA A 159 -3.55 -18.17 -14.54
CA ALA A 159 -3.46 -17.63 -13.19
C ALA A 159 -3.81 -16.13 -13.18
N LEU A 160 -3.28 -15.37 -14.15
CA LEU A 160 -3.58 -13.95 -14.32
C LEU A 160 -5.03 -13.72 -14.76
N GLN A 161 -5.57 -14.55 -15.65
CA GLN A 161 -7.00 -14.47 -16.04
C GLN A 161 -7.94 -14.74 -14.86
N ASN A 162 -7.62 -15.76 -14.05
CA ASN A 162 -8.40 -16.08 -12.85
C ASN A 162 -8.33 -14.94 -11.82
N LEU A 163 -7.15 -14.32 -11.65
CA LEU A 163 -6.99 -13.15 -10.79
C LEU A 163 -7.82 -11.97 -11.30
N ALA A 164 -7.76 -11.66 -12.60
CA ALA A 164 -8.54 -10.58 -13.19
C ALA A 164 -10.06 -10.80 -13.00
N LYS A 165 -10.53 -12.03 -13.25
CA LYS A 165 -11.92 -12.40 -12.99
C LYS A 165 -12.29 -12.24 -11.52
N LEU A 166 -11.43 -12.68 -10.60
CA LEU A 166 -11.67 -12.54 -9.17
C LEU A 166 -11.76 -11.06 -8.76
N MET A 167 -10.76 -10.25 -9.10
CA MET A 167 -10.71 -8.85 -8.72
C MET A 167 -11.90 -8.07 -9.29
N SER A 168 -12.25 -8.30 -10.55
CA SER A 168 -13.43 -7.70 -11.17
C SER A 168 -14.73 -8.08 -10.43
N LEU A 169 -14.89 -9.35 -10.05
CA LEU A 169 -16.08 -9.80 -9.31
C LEU A 169 -16.11 -9.29 -7.86
N VAL A 170 -14.97 -9.13 -7.19
CA VAL A 170 -14.87 -8.51 -5.85
C VAL A 170 -15.33 -7.06 -5.89
N TRP A 171 -14.86 -6.28 -6.88
CA TRP A 171 -15.29 -4.89 -7.07
C TRP A 171 -16.77 -4.79 -7.46
N ALA A 172 -17.23 -5.62 -8.40
CA ALA A 172 -18.65 -5.67 -8.78
C ALA A 172 -19.54 -6.05 -7.58
N SER A 173 -19.11 -7.02 -6.77
CA SER A 173 -19.80 -7.42 -5.55
C SER A 173 -19.94 -6.25 -4.58
N PHE A 174 -18.84 -5.51 -4.33
CA PHE A 174 -18.87 -4.35 -3.44
C PHE A 174 -19.79 -3.24 -3.98
N VAL A 175 -19.77 -2.95 -5.27
CA VAL A 175 -20.66 -1.93 -5.87
C VAL A 175 -22.13 -2.29 -5.74
N VAL A 176 -22.49 -3.57 -5.95
CA VAL A 176 -23.90 -4.02 -5.95
C VAL A 176 -24.42 -4.26 -4.53
N HIS A 177 -23.58 -4.79 -3.64
CA HIS A 177 -24.01 -5.30 -2.34
C HIS A 177 -23.43 -4.55 -1.14
N LEU A 178 -22.50 -3.60 -1.37
CA LEU A 178 -21.69 -2.98 -0.31
C LEU A 178 -20.89 -4.01 0.52
N ASP A 179 -20.69 -5.20 -0.04
CA ASP A 179 -19.95 -6.32 0.51
C ASP A 179 -19.15 -6.97 -0.62
N PRO A 180 -17.81 -7.02 -0.54
CA PRO A 180 -16.97 -7.61 -1.56
C PRO A 180 -17.10 -9.15 -1.66
N ASN A 181 -17.77 -9.82 -0.71
CA ASN A 181 -17.80 -11.29 -0.58
C ASN A 181 -18.91 -11.99 -1.37
N MET A 182 -19.81 -11.24 -1.99
CA MET A 182 -20.91 -11.77 -2.78
C MET A 182 -20.49 -12.13 -4.22
N HIS A 183 -19.19 -12.28 -4.47
CA HIS A 183 -18.59 -12.62 -5.76
C HIS A 183 -18.82 -14.07 -6.21
N ARG A 184 -19.21 -14.98 -5.30
CA ARG A 184 -19.55 -16.40 -5.56
C ARG A 184 -18.48 -17.22 -6.32
N VAL A 185 -17.21 -16.84 -6.19
CA VAL A 185 -16.09 -17.60 -6.78
C VAL A 185 -15.69 -18.72 -5.82
N PRO A 186 -15.82 -20.01 -6.20
CA PRO A 186 -15.48 -21.11 -5.31
C PRO A 186 -14.00 -21.13 -4.93
N GLY A 187 -13.70 -21.49 -3.67
CA GLY A 187 -12.33 -21.69 -3.19
C GLY A 187 -11.52 -20.41 -2.93
N VAL A 188 -12.13 -19.23 -3.13
CA VAL A 188 -11.49 -17.95 -2.82
C VAL A 188 -11.78 -17.56 -1.37
N PRO A 189 -10.76 -17.20 -0.58
CA PRO A 189 -10.97 -16.66 0.75
C PRO A 189 -11.83 -15.39 0.68
N LEU A 190 -12.86 -15.33 1.51
CA LEU A 190 -13.66 -14.13 1.65
C LEU A 190 -12.76 -12.98 2.13
N LEU A 191 -12.94 -11.79 1.56
CA LEU A 191 -12.45 -10.57 2.16
C LEU A 191 -13.08 -10.50 3.53
N ALA A 192 -12.28 -10.75 4.57
CA ALA A 192 -12.76 -10.66 5.91
C ALA A 192 -13.43 -9.29 6.08
N SER A 193 -14.74 -9.29 6.37
CA SER A 193 -15.24 -8.19 7.20
C SER A 193 -14.33 -8.24 8.42
N LEU A 194 -13.73 -7.11 8.76
CA LEU A 194 -12.66 -7.04 9.74
C LEU A 194 -13.20 -7.27 11.17
N GLU A 195 -14.24 -8.09 11.34
CA GLU A 195 -15.09 -8.28 12.51
C GLU A 195 -14.40 -8.98 13.68
N ARG A 196 -13.30 -9.71 13.47
CA ARG A 196 -12.51 -10.26 14.58
C ARG A 196 -11.51 -9.25 15.13
N PHE A 197 -12.05 -8.26 15.81
CA PHE A 197 -11.31 -7.40 16.72
C PHE A 197 -11.23 -8.03 18.11
N ARG A 198 -10.03 -8.44 18.54
CA ARG A 198 -9.75 -8.56 19.97
C ARG A 198 -9.11 -7.26 20.44
N SER A 199 -9.65 -6.78 21.56
CA SER A 199 -9.39 -5.52 22.24
C SER A 199 -7.90 -5.14 22.30
N GLY A 200 -7.61 -3.88 21.97
CA GLY A 200 -6.29 -3.29 22.16
C GLY A 200 -5.95 -2.34 21.04
N TRP A 201 -5.58 -2.86 19.87
CA TRP A 201 -5.29 -2.10 18.65
C TRP A 201 -5.49 -2.98 17.40
N HIS A 202 -6.05 -2.39 16.36
CA HIS A 202 -6.75 -3.01 15.23
C HIS A 202 -5.84 -3.68 14.20
N LEU A 203 -5.42 -4.93 14.45
CA LEU A 203 -4.65 -5.67 13.44
C LEU A 203 -5.48 -6.08 12.23
N GLY A 204 -6.76 -6.39 12.40
CA GLY A 204 -7.61 -6.78 11.28
C GLY A 204 -7.00 -7.92 10.43
N THR A 205 -7.64 -8.21 9.31
CA THR A 205 -7.23 -9.20 8.32
C THR A 205 -7.44 -8.63 6.94
N LYS A 206 -6.39 -8.54 6.12
CA LYS A 206 -6.48 -8.02 4.74
C LYS A 206 -6.52 -9.20 3.76
N LEU A 207 -7.19 -9.04 2.63
CA LEU A 207 -7.01 -9.99 1.52
C LEU A 207 -5.76 -9.61 0.73
N CYS A 208 -4.82 -10.53 0.59
CA CYS A 208 -3.71 -10.44 -0.34
C CYS A 208 -4.15 -11.04 -1.68
N LEU A 209 -4.22 -10.19 -2.71
CA LEU A 209 -4.58 -10.57 -4.08
C LEU A 209 -3.30 -10.81 -4.89
N GLN A 210 -3.05 -12.08 -5.22
CA GLN A 210 -1.85 -12.52 -5.93
C GLN A 210 -2.22 -13.61 -6.94
N HIS A 211 -1.47 -13.69 -8.03
CA HIS A 211 -1.78 -14.52 -9.19
C HIS A 211 -1.70 -16.03 -8.93
N GLU A 212 -0.79 -16.50 -8.06
CA GLU A 212 -0.64 -17.92 -7.74
C GLU A 212 -1.67 -18.39 -6.70
N TRP A 213 -1.83 -17.64 -5.61
CA TRP A 213 -2.84 -17.87 -4.60
C TRP A 213 -3.25 -16.54 -3.96
N SER A 214 -4.55 -16.31 -3.75
CA SER A 214 -5.03 -15.20 -2.93
C SER A 214 -5.32 -15.71 -1.52
N TYR A 215 -4.95 -14.95 -0.49
CA TYR A 215 -4.97 -15.41 0.90
C TYR A 215 -5.31 -14.28 1.86
N VAL A 216 -5.85 -14.62 3.03
CA VAL A 216 -6.07 -13.66 4.11
C VAL A 216 -4.79 -13.55 4.94
N GLU A 217 -4.31 -12.32 5.14
CA GLU A 217 -3.18 -12.01 5.99
C GLU A 217 -3.61 -11.17 7.20
N ALA A 218 -2.82 -11.20 8.27
CA ALA A 218 -2.98 -10.21 9.33
C ALA A 218 -2.68 -8.81 8.78
N GLY A 219 -3.40 -7.79 9.25
CA GLY A 219 -3.06 -6.41 8.90
C GLY A 219 -1.85 -5.89 9.69
N ASP A 220 -0.82 -6.72 9.90
CA ASP A 220 0.46 -6.38 10.53
C ASP A 220 1.55 -5.99 9.51
N TYR A 221 1.26 -6.04 8.20
CA TYR A 221 2.18 -5.56 7.17
C TYR A 221 2.70 -4.15 7.52
N ARG A 222 4.03 -4.08 7.69
CA ARG A 222 4.80 -2.86 8.04
C ARG A 222 4.20 -2.08 9.23
N LEU A 223 3.70 -2.81 10.23
CA LEU A 223 2.95 -2.21 11.35
C LEU A 223 3.76 -1.19 12.13
N GLU A 224 5.00 -1.50 12.48
CA GLU A 224 5.85 -0.61 13.26
C GLU A 224 6.17 0.68 12.47
N GLN A 225 6.59 0.53 11.21
CA GLN A 225 6.92 1.64 10.33
C GLN A 225 5.74 2.60 10.17
N THR A 226 4.58 2.07 9.80
CA THR A 226 3.38 2.90 9.57
C THR A 226 2.80 3.47 10.86
N ARG A 227 2.96 2.80 12.01
CA ARG A 227 2.57 3.39 13.31
C ARG A 227 3.38 4.64 13.62
N TYR A 228 4.69 4.54 13.44
CA TYR A 228 5.56 5.69 13.63
C TYR A 228 5.26 6.80 12.62
N LEU A 229 5.20 6.50 11.33
CA LEU A 229 4.88 7.51 10.32
C LEU A 229 3.52 8.19 10.57
N ASN A 230 2.50 7.42 10.94
CA ASN A 230 1.18 7.98 11.26
C ASN A 230 1.17 8.89 12.50
N SER A 231 2.09 8.71 13.45
CA SER A 231 2.18 9.57 14.63
C SER A 231 2.83 10.92 14.33
N ILE A 232 3.67 11.00 13.29
CA ILE A 232 4.43 12.22 12.93
C ILE A 232 3.91 12.93 11.68
N VAL A 233 3.14 12.25 10.82
CA VAL A 233 2.82 12.76 9.47
C VAL A 233 2.14 14.14 9.50
N GLN A 234 1.23 14.38 10.44
CA GLN A 234 0.54 15.67 10.51
C GLN A 234 1.41 16.82 11.02
N SER A 235 2.48 16.51 11.77
CA SER A 235 3.34 17.52 12.38
C SER A 235 4.61 17.79 11.58
N GLN A 236 5.11 16.81 10.84
CA GLN A 236 6.49 16.84 10.34
C GLN A 236 6.67 16.34 8.90
N MET A 237 5.66 15.74 8.27
CA MET A 237 5.84 15.18 6.92
C MET A 237 4.80 15.74 5.95
N TYR A 238 5.24 16.23 4.79
CA TYR A 238 4.39 16.72 3.70
C TYR A 238 3.42 17.84 4.12
N ASN A 239 3.94 18.84 4.83
CA ASN A 239 3.28 20.11 5.18
C ASN A 239 3.71 21.26 4.26
#